data_AF-A0A1Y6CRS1-F1
#
_entry.id   AF-A0A1Y6CRS1-F1
#
_cell.length_a   1.000
_cell.length_b   1.000
_cell.length_c   1.000
_cell.angle_alpha   90.00
_cell.angle_beta   90.00
_cell.angle_gamma   90.00
#
_symmetry.space_group_name_H-M   'P 1'
#
loop_
_entity.id
_entity.type
_entity.pdbx_description
1 polymer ?
#
loop_
_entity_poly.entity_id
_entity_poly.type
_entity_poly.pdbx_seq_one_letter_code
_entity_poly.pdbx_strand_id
1 'polypeptide(L)'
;MLRALMSFALWSIFTSQSLAAADSYGKKLDATMTLIQKKADHNDIKKAAQDLVDESQPILKKFAKKYNQCEEYLGVVLKVADKLTSMDLDKIEADYHQDKALPKAESRCYHAKDLLVHPATVVVLAKKKPSKDNYAKMTAELAELKAHLAAVTVNLEK
;
A
#
# COMPACT_ATOMS: atom_id res chain seq x y z
N MET A 1 -6.13 -29.93 29.34
CA MET A 1 -6.26 -28.44 29.34
C MET A 1 -5.03 -27.72 28.77
N LEU A 2 -4.15 -28.37 27.98
CA LEU A 2 -2.91 -27.75 27.47
C LEU A 2 -2.99 -27.16 26.05
N ARG A 3 -4.15 -27.27 25.36
CA ARG A 3 -4.33 -26.77 23.98
C ARG A 3 -4.84 -25.33 23.88
N ALA A 4 -5.33 -24.73 24.97
CA ALA A 4 -5.90 -23.38 24.95
C ALA A 4 -4.86 -22.26 25.12
N LEU A 5 -3.74 -22.53 25.80
CA LEU A 5 -2.73 -21.50 26.11
C LEU A 5 -1.82 -21.14 24.93
N MET A 6 -1.58 -22.07 23.99
CA MET A 6 -0.77 -21.78 22.80
C MET A 6 -1.47 -20.85 21.79
N SER A 7 -2.80 -20.86 21.75
CA SER A 7 -3.56 -20.06 20.76
C SER A 7 -3.59 -18.57 21.08
N PHE A 8 -3.59 -18.19 22.37
CA PHE A 8 -3.58 -16.79 22.79
C PHE A 8 -2.23 -16.10 22.55
N ALA A 9 -1.11 -16.77 22.87
CA ALA A 9 0.21 -16.19 22.69
C ALA A 9 0.57 -15.94 21.21
N LEU A 10 0.17 -16.85 20.32
CA LEU A 10 0.42 -16.73 18.88
C LEU A 10 -0.41 -15.60 18.24
N TRP A 11 -1.63 -15.38 18.72
CA TRP A 11 -2.49 -14.30 18.19
C TRP A 11 -1.99 -12.92 18.61
N SER A 12 -1.59 -12.74 19.86
CA SER A 12 -1.05 -11.47 20.37
C SER A 12 0.26 -11.04 19.69
N ILE A 13 1.13 -11.99 19.33
CA ILE A 13 2.39 -11.71 18.61
C ILE A 13 2.11 -11.31 17.15
N PHE A 14 1.11 -11.92 16.51
CA PHE A 14 0.78 -11.63 15.12
C PHE A 14 0.19 -10.21 14.94
N THR A 15 -0.65 -9.78 15.87
CA THR A 15 -1.26 -8.44 15.85
C THR A 15 -0.21 -7.35 16.10
N SER A 16 0.66 -7.50 17.10
CA SER A 16 1.70 -6.50 17.41
C SER A 16 2.68 -6.30 16.26
N GLN A 17 3.09 -7.38 15.58
CA GLN A 17 3.99 -7.31 14.43
C GLN A 17 3.34 -6.63 13.20
N SER A 18 2.02 -6.73 13.05
CA SER A 18 1.28 -6.15 11.92
C SER A 18 1.07 -4.65 12.11
N LEU A 19 0.79 -4.23 13.35
CA LEU A 19 0.68 -2.81 13.71
C LEU A 19 2.03 -2.11 13.58
N ALA A 20 3.11 -2.73 14.07
CA ALA A 20 4.46 -2.17 13.92
C ALA A 20 4.86 -1.97 12.44
N ALA A 21 4.41 -2.86 11.54
CA ALA A 21 4.63 -2.70 10.11
C ALA A 21 3.83 -1.53 9.52
N ALA A 22 2.55 -1.39 9.90
CA ALA A 22 1.71 -0.27 9.48
C ALA A 22 2.24 1.08 9.98
N ASP A 23 2.74 1.14 11.22
CA ASP A 23 3.37 2.33 11.80
C ASP A 23 4.66 2.72 11.06
N SER A 24 5.50 1.72 10.74
CA SER A 24 6.73 1.94 9.98
C SER A 24 6.42 2.49 8.58
N TYR A 25 5.47 1.86 7.90
CA TYR A 25 4.96 2.30 6.60
C TYR A 25 4.42 3.73 6.66
N GLY A 26 3.62 4.07 7.69
CA GLY A 26 3.09 5.42 7.88
C GLY A 26 4.17 6.49 8.06
N LYS A 27 5.24 6.19 8.79
CA LYS A 27 6.39 7.10 8.92
C LYS A 27 7.09 7.35 7.59
N LYS A 28 7.25 6.30 6.77
CA LYS A 28 7.83 6.44 5.42
C LYS A 28 6.91 7.20 4.47
N LEU A 29 5.60 7.03 4.61
CA LEU A 29 4.61 7.80 3.87
C LEU A 29 4.76 9.30 4.16
N ASP A 30 4.77 9.69 5.44
CA ASP A 30 4.95 11.10 5.83
C ASP A 30 6.29 11.68 5.36
N ALA A 31 7.37 10.89 5.41
CA ALA A 31 8.67 11.29 4.87
C ALA A 31 8.62 11.50 3.34
N THR A 32 7.94 10.61 2.60
CA THR A 32 7.78 10.71 1.15
C THR A 32 6.95 11.93 0.76
N MET A 33 5.85 12.19 1.48
CA MET A 33 5.04 13.40 1.31
C MET A 33 5.88 14.66 1.53
N THR A 34 6.77 14.66 2.53
CA THR A 34 7.69 15.77 2.78
C THR A 34 8.66 16.01 1.61
N LEU A 35 9.18 14.95 0.98
CA LEU A 35 10.02 15.06 -0.22
C LEU A 35 9.26 15.71 -1.39
N ILE A 36 8.01 15.29 -1.60
CA ILE A 36 7.13 15.84 -2.65
C ILE A 36 6.81 17.31 -2.38
N GLN A 37 6.45 17.67 -1.15
CA GLN A 37 6.16 19.05 -0.74
C GLN A 37 7.37 19.99 -0.95
N LYS A 38 8.56 19.50 -0.62
CA LYS A 38 9.83 20.23 -0.83
C LYS A 38 10.29 20.23 -2.29
N LYS A 39 9.59 19.52 -3.19
CA LYS A 39 10.00 19.29 -4.58
C LYS A 39 11.45 18.80 -4.68
N ALA A 40 11.78 17.80 -3.85
CA ALA A 40 13.08 17.16 -3.83
C ALA A 40 13.44 16.54 -5.19
N ASP A 41 14.68 16.04 -5.31
CA ASP A 41 15.11 15.33 -6.52
C ASP A 41 14.15 14.19 -6.84
N HIS A 42 13.84 14.03 -8.12
CA HIS A 42 12.84 13.07 -8.54
C HIS A 42 13.29 11.62 -8.31
N ASN A 43 14.59 11.34 -8.28
CA ASN A 43 15.09 10.02 -7.92
C ASN A 43 14.91 9.72 -6.43
N ASP A 44 15.01 10.72 -5.56
CA ASP A 44 14.74 10.56 -4.14
C ASP A 44 13.26 10.25 -3.90
N ILE A 45 12.36 11.00 -4.55
CA ILE A 45 10.91 10.74 -4.49
C ILE A 45 10.58 9.36 -5.03
N LYS A 46 11.12 9.00 -6.21
CA LYS A 46 10.93 7.70 -6.84
C LYS A 46 11.40 6.56 -5.94
N LYS A 47 12.57 6.71 -5.32
CA LYS A 47 13.12 5.71 -4.40
C LYS A 47 12.25 5.56 -3.15
N ALA A 48 11.86 6.68 -2.52
CA ALA A 48 11.02 6.65 -1.34
C ALA A 48 9.63 6.03 -1.62
N ALA A 49 9.04 6.31 -2.79
CA ALA A 49 7.80 5.68 -3.22
C ALA A 49 7.98 4.19 -3.55
N GLN A 50 9.12 3.78 -4.10
CA GLN A 50 9.44 2.36 -4.32
C GLN A 50 9.56 1.62 -2.98
N ASP A 51 10.20 2.22 -1.97
CA ASP A 51 10.27 1.62 -0.63
C ASP A 51 8.87 1.36 -0.05
N LEU A 52 7.90 2.26 -0.30
CA LEU A 52 6.51 2.05 0.08
C LEU A 52 5.86 0.90 -0.71
N VAL A 53 6.10 0.78 -2.02
CA VAL A 53 5.63 -0.39 -2.80
C VAL A 53 6.15 -1.69 -2.18
N ASP A 54 7.44 -1.76 -1.87
CA ASP A 54 8.09 -2.96 -1.35
C ASP A 54 7.56 -3.32 0.04
N GLU A 55 7.35 -2.32 0.92
CA GLU A 55 6.80 -2.52 2.27
C GLU A 55 5.30 -2.82 2.29
N SER A 56 4.55 -2.40 1.27
CA SER A 56 3.12 -2.74 1.17
C SER A 56 2.92 -4.25 1.01
N GLN A 57 3.75 -4.93 0.21
CA GLN A 57 3.56 -6.35 -0.12
C GLN A 57 3.44 -7.27 1.11
N PRO A 58 4.35 -7.24 2.11
CA PRO A 58 4.19 -8.04 3.32
C PRO A 58 2.96 -7.65 4.16
N ILE A 59 2.53 -6.39 4.13
CA ILE A 59 1.29 -5.94 4.79
C ILE A 59 0.09 -6.58 4.10
N LEU A 60 -0.01 -6.49 2.77
CA LEU A 60 -1.08 -7.11 1.97
C LEU A 60 -1.13 -8.63 2.18
N LYS A 61 0.02 -9.31 2.19
CA LYS A 61 0.09 -10.77 2.45
C LYS A 61 -0.47 -11.14 3.82
N LYS A 62 -0.18 -10.35 4.86
CA LYS A 62 -0.74 -10.56 6.20
C LYS A 62 -2.22 -10.23 6.25
N PHE A 63 -2.65 -9.17 5.58
CA PHE A 63 -4.04 -8.74 5.52
C PHE A 63 -4.93 -9.80 4.85
N ALA A 64 -4.48 -10.36 3.71
CA ALA A 64 -5.14 -11.47 3.04
C ALA A 64 -5.26 -12.72 3.93
N LYS A 65 -4.23 -13.04 4.71
CA LYS A 65 -4.27 -14.16 5.68
C LYS A 65 -5.24 -13.93 6.84
N LYS A 66 -5.43 -12.68 7.25
CA LYS A 66 -6.38 -12.31 8.31
C LYS A 66 -7.82 -12.28 7.79
N TYR A 67 -8.00 -11.87 6.54
CA TYR A 67 -9.28 -11.74 5.88
C TYR A 67 -9.31 -12.61 4.62
N ASN A 68 -9.67 -13.89 4.78
CA ASN A 68 -9.68 -14.86 3.67
C ASN A 68 -10.53 -14.38 2.47
N GLN A 69 -11.56 -13.56 2.69
CA GLN A 69 -12.34 -12.99 1.59
C GLN A 69 -11.54 -12.03 0.69
N CYS A 70 -10.39 -11.54 1.14
CA CYS A 70 -9.49 -10.70 0.36
C CYS A 70 -8.37 -11.49 -0.34
N GLU A 71 -8.26 -12.80 -0.12
CA GLU A 71 -7.11 -13.59 -0.59
C GLU A 71 -7.04 -13.62 -2.12
N GLU A 72 -8.16 -13.89 -2.80
CA GLU A 72 -8.21 -13.88 -4.26
C GLU A 72 -7.88 -12.48 -4.81
N TYR A 73 -8.54 -11.46 -4.26
CA TYR A 73 -8.39 -10.07 -4.66
C TYR A 73 -6.94 -9.58 -4.54
N LEU A 74 -6.37 -9.65 -3.33
CA LEU A 74 -5.01 -9.20 -3.06
C LEU A 74 -3.98 -10.13 -3.69
N GLY A 75 -4.31 -11.39 -3.93
CA GLY A 75 -3.47 -12.33 -4.67
C GLY A 75 -3.23 -11.90 -6.12
N VAL A 76 -4.24 -11.34 -6.80
CA VAL A 76 -4.07 -10.77 -8.16
C VAL A 76 -3.17 -9.55 -8.12
N VAL A 77 -3.38 -8.63 -7.15
CA VAL A 77 -2.58 -7.41 -6.98
C VAL A 77 -1.12 -7.74 -6.70
N LEU A 78 -0.85 -8.68 -5.78
CA LEU A 78 0.51 -9.09 -5.40
C LEU A 78 1.28 -9.74 -6.56
N LYS A 79 0.61 -10.41 -7.51
CA LYS A 79 1.25 -11.01 -8.70
C LYS A 79 1.79 -9.96 -9.67
N VAL A 80 1.31 -8.73 -9.60
CA VAL A 80 1.71 -7.64 -10.51
C VAL A 80 2.46 -6.52 -9.80
N ALA A 81 2.72 -6.65 -8.49
CA ALA A 81 3.35 -5.63 -7.65
C ALA A 81 4.62 -5.03 -8.29
N ASP A 82 5.56 -5.89 -8.69
CA ASP A 82 6.84 -5.48 -9.27
C ASP A 82 6.70 -4.87 -10.67
N LYS A 83 5.57 -5.13 -11.35
CA LYS A 83 5.30 -4.61 -12.69
C LYS A 83 4.63 -3.24 -12.64
N LEU A 84 3.82 -2.96 -11.62
CA LEU A 84 3.02 -1.72 -11.53
C LEU A 84 3.88 -0.47 -11.66
N THR A 85 5.05 -0.44 -11.04
CA THR A 85 5.98 0.70 -11.09
C THR A 85 6.59 0.92 -12.49
N SER A 86 6.48 -0.06 -13.38
CA SER A 86 6.94 0.02 -14.77
C SER A 86 5.81 0.24 -15.78
N MET A 87 4.54 0.06 -15.40
CA MET A 87 3.37 0.23 -16.28
C MET A 87 3.14 1.69 -16.68
N ASP A 88 2.31 1.87 -17.71
CA ASP A 88 1.74 3.16 -18.08
C ASP A 88 0.78 3.66 -17.02
N LEU A 89 0.78 4.98 -16.79
CA LEU A 89 -0.06 5.61 -15.77
C LEU A 89 -1.54 5.28 -15.98
N ASP A 90 -2.07 5.51 -17.19
CA ASP A 90 -3.48 5.24 -17.51
C ASP A 90 -3.88 3.78 -17.29
N LYS A 91 -2.93 2.85 -17.48
CA LYS A 91 -3.14 1.43 -17.22
C LYS A 91 -3.24 1.16 -15.73
N ILE A 92 -2.38 1.77 -14.91
CA ILE A 92 -2.48 1.65 -13.44
C ILE A 92 -3.82 2.19 -12.97
N GLU A 93 -4.20 3.39 -13.43
CA GLU A 93 -5.45 4.04 -13.06
C GLU A 93 -6.67 3.18 -13.40
N ALA A 94 -6.78 2.71 -14.65
CA ALA A 94 -7.94 1.92 -15.05
C ALA A 94 -7.96 0.51 -14.43
N ASP A 95 -6.84 -0.21 -14.52
CA ASP A 95 -6.82 -1.65 -14.20
C ASP A 95 -6.74 -1.92 -12.70
N TYR A 96 -6.02 -1.06 -11.96
CA TYR A 96 -5.67 -1.33 -10.56
C TYR A 96 -6.10 -0.25 -9.59
N HIS A 97 -6.25 1.01 -9.99
CA HIS A 97 -6.84 2.03 -9.12
C HIS A 97 -8.38 1.94 -9.16
N GLN A 98 -8.95 1.79 -10.36
CA GLN A 98 -10.40 1.62 -10.63
C GLN A 98 -10.84 0.15 -10.81
N ASP A 99 -9.96 -0.80 -10.47
CA ASP A 99 -10.26 -2.23 -10.35
C ASP A 99 -10.70 -2.95 -11.63
N LYS A 100 -10.51 -2.39 -12.83
CA LYS A 100 -10.96 -3.04 -14.08
C LYS A 100 -10.34 -4.42 -14.31
N ALA A 101 -9.12 -4.66 -13.84
CA ALA A 101 -8.43 -5.94 -13.95
C ALA A 101 -8.55 -6.82 -12.69
N LEU A 102 -9.33 -6.39 -11.68
CA LEU A 102 -9.43 -7.05 -10.39
C LEU A 102 -10.82 -7.69 -10.21
N PRO A 103 -10.93 -8.80 -9.46
CA PRO A 103 -12.23 -9.37 -9.14
C PRO A 103 -13.02 -8.42 -8.21
N LYS A 104 -14.33 -8.64 -8.07
CA LYS A 104 -15.11 -7.88 -7.07
C LYS A 104 -14.67 -8.28 -5.66
N ALA A 105 -14.67 -7.34 -4.72
CA ALA A 105 -14.31 -7.58 -3.34
C ALA A 105 -15.05 -6.65 -2.38
N GLU A 106 -14.88 -6.87 -1.08
CA GLU A 106 -15.36 -5.94 -0.05
C GLU A 106 -14.46 -4.71 0.06
N SER A 107 -15.03 -3.61 0.57
CA SER A 107 -14.31 -2.34 0.79
C SER A 107 -12.97 -2.49 1.50
N ARG A 108 -12.86 -3.42 2.47
CA ARG A 108 -11.62 -3.64 3.20
C ARG A 108 -10.47 -4.11 2.30
N CYS A 109 -10.78 -4.87 1.25
CA CYS A 109 -9.79 -5.39 0.32
C CYS A 109 -9.30 -4.28 -0.62
N TYR A 110 -10.18 -3.34 -0.99
CA TYR A 110 -9.84 -2.14 -1.73
C TYR A 110 -8.83 -1.29 -0.96
N HIS A 111 -9.13 -0.96 0.31
CA HIS A 111 -8.19 -0.19 1.12
C HIS A 111 -6.82 -0.85 1.28
N ALA A 112 -6.76 -2.18 1.39
CA ALA A 112 -5.49 -2.89 1.48
C ALA A 112 -4.70 -2.82 0.16
N LYS A 113 -5.34 -3.00 -1.00
CA LYS A 113 -4.69 -2.87 -2.32
C LYS A 113 -4.09 -1.47 -2.50
N ASP A 114 -4.80 -0.43 -2.08
CA ASP A 114 -4.39 0.95 -2.30
C ASP A 114 -3.09 1.31 -1.54
N LEU A 115 -2.69 0.52 -0.53
CA LEU A 115 -1.35 0.62 0.07
C LEU A 115 -0.21 0.33 -0.92
N LEU A 116 -0.50 -0.37 -2.01
CA LEU A 116 0.46 -0.72 -3.05
C LEU A 116 0.28 0.14 -4.30
N VAL A 117 -0.97 0.36 -4.73
CA VAL A 117 -1.27 1.03 -6.00
C VAL A 117 -0.87 2.50 -5.97
N HIS A 118 -1.25 3.28 -4.94
CA HIS A 118 -0.89 4.71 -4.88
C HIS A 118 0.62 4.95 -4.89
N PRO A 119 1.46 4.27 -4.08
CA PRO A 119 2.91 4.43 -4.20
C PRO A 119 3.46 4.03 -5.58
N ALA A 120 2.91 2.99 -6.21
CA ALA A 120 3.34 2.60 -7.55
C ALA A 120 3.02 3.69 -8.59
N THR A 121 1.85 4.34 -8.48
CA THR A 121 1.49 5.52 -9.27
C THR A 121 2.50 6.64 -9.08
N VAL A 122 2.90 6.92 -7.83
CA VAL A 122 3.93 7.93 -7.52
C VAL A 122 5.29 7.58 -8.12
N VAL A 123 5.71 6.31 -8.09
CA VAL A 123 6.94 5.85 -8.76
C VAL A 123 6.90 6.19 -10.25
N VAL A 124 5.77 5.93 -10.92
CA VAL A 124 5.61 6.24 -12.35
C VAL A 124 5.67 7.75 -12.61
N LEU A 125 4.99 8.55 -11.79
CA LEU A 125 4.98 10.02 -11.89
C LEU A 125 6.38 10.65 -11.66
N ALA A 126 7.23 9.99 -10.87
CA ALA A 126 8.59 10.41 -10.53
C ALA A 126 9.70 9.79 -11.41
N LYS A 127 9.36 8.98 -12.42
CA LYS A 127 10.36 8.38 -13.36
C LYS A 127 11.26 9.41 -14.04
N LYS A 128 10.72 10.61 -14.27
CA LYS A 128 11.41 11.78 -14.85
C LYS A 128 11.16 12.98 -13.95
N LYS A 129 11.85 14.10 -14.22
CA LYS A 129 11.62 15.38 -13.54
C LYS A 129 10.12 15.74 -13.58
N PRO A 130 9.42 15.82 -12.42
CA PRO A 130 7.98 16.03 -12.40
C PRO A 130 7.60 17.44 -12.83
N SER A 131 6.49 17.55 -13.57
CA SER A 131 5.80 18.82 -13.78
C SER A 131 5.08 19.28 -12.51
N LYS A 132 4.57 20.52 -12.50
CA LYS A 132 3.70 21.01 -11.42
C LYS A 132 2.48 20.09 -11.20
N ASP A 133 1.88 19.63 -12.29
CA ASP A 133 0.71 18.75 -12.25
C ASP A 133 1.06 17.38 -11.69
N ASN A 134 2.25 16.84 -12.03
CA ASN A 134 2.72 15.59 -11.45
C ASN A 134 2.93 15.73 -9.93
N TYR A 135 3.49 16.83 -9.44
CA TYR A 135 3.59 17.07 -7.99
C TYR A 135 2.23 17.13 -7.31
N ALA A 136 1.24 17.78 -7.94
CA ALA A 136 -0.12 17.83 -7.41
C ALA A 136 -0.77 16.43 -7.36
N LYS A 137 -0.62 15.64 -8.43
CA LYS A 137 -1.09 14.24 -8.48
C LYS A 137 -0.43 13.40 -7.42
N MET A 138 0.91 13.40 -7.34
CA MET A 138 1.63 12.65 -6.30
C MET A 138 1.21 13.04 -4.87
N THR A 139 0.86 14.31 -4.65
CA THR A 139 0.32 14.76 -3.36
C THR A 139 -1.06 14.17 -3.08
N ALA A 140 -1.94 14.12 -4.08
CA ALA A 140 -3.27 13.52 -3.95
C ALA A 140 -3.17 12.00 -3.70
N GLU A 141 -2.36 11.29 -4.49
CA GLU A 141 -2.12 9.84 -4.32
C GLU A 141 -1.72 9.50 -2.88
N LEU A 142 -0.75 10.22 -2.31
CA LEU A 142 -0.29 9.93 -0.96
C LEU A 142 -1.25 10.41 0.14
N ALA A 143 -2.10 11.41 -0.14
CA ALA A 143 -3.14 11.82 0.78
C ALA A 143 -4.27 10.78 0.87
N GLU A 144 -4.70 10.24 -0.27
CA GLU A 144 -5.66 9.12 -0.34
C GLU A 144 -5.08 7.87 0.33
N LEU A 145 -3.83 7.52 0.01
CA LEU A 145 -3.11 6.44 0.67
C LEU A 145 -3.09 6.56 2.20
N LYS A 146 -2.94 7.77 2.75
CA LYS A 146 -2.96 7.99 4.19
C LYS A 146 -4.32 7.61 4.81
N ALA A 147 -5.42 7.89 4.11
CA ALA A 147 -6.75 7.46 4.54
C ALA A 147 -6.91 5.93 4.45
N HIS A 148 -6.41 5.32 3.39
CA HIS A 148 -6.40 3.86 3.23
C HIS A 148 -5.58 3.16 4.32
N LEU A 149 -4.40 3.69 4.66
CA LEU A 149 -3.57 3.18 5.74
C LEU A 149 -4.32 3.22 7.07
N ALA A 150 -4.99 4.33 7.39
CA ALA A 150 -5.79 4.41 8.62
C ALA A 150 -6.89 3.33 8.65
N ALA A 151 -7.59 3.10 7.54
CA ALA A 151 -8.59 2.04 7.44
C ALA A 151 -7.98 0.64 7.62
N VAL A 152 -6.81 0.38 7.03
CA VAL A 152 -6.09 -0.90 7.18
C VAL A 152 -5.65 -1.11 8.63
N THR A 153 -5.07 -0.09 9.28
CA THR A 153 -4.62 -0.17 10.68
C THR A 153 -5.78 -0.52 11.61
N VAL A 154 -6.92 0.15 11.49
CA VAL A 154 -8.13 -0.16 12.29
C VAL A 154 -8.61 -1.60 12.08
N ASN A 155 -8.46 -2.17 10.88
CA ASN A 155 -8.78 -3.57 10.64
C ASN A 155 -7.72 -4.50 11.27
N LEU A 156 -6.45 -4.13 11.24
CA LEU A 156 -5.39 -4.93 11.87
C LEU A 156 -5.54 -5.02 13.40
N GLU A 157 -6.12 -4.02 14.05
CA GLU A 157 -6.38 -3.99 15.50
C GLU A 157 -7.52 -4.92 15.96
N LYS A 158 -8.46 -5.27 15.07
CA LYS A 158 -9.67 -6.07 15.38
C LYS A 158 -9.41 -7.57 15.32
#